data_AF-A0A0J9YV97-F1
#
_entry.id   AF-A0A0J9YV97-F1
#
_cell.length_a   1.000
_cell.length_b   1.000
_cell.length_c   1.000
_cell.angle_alpha   90.00
_cell.angle_beta   90.00
_cell.angle_gamma   90.00
#
_symmetry.space_group_name_H-M   'P 1'
#
loop_
_entity.id
_entity.type
_entity.pdbx_description
1 polymer ?
#
loop_
_entity_poly.entity_id
_entity_poly.type
_entity_poly.pdbx_seq_one_letter_code
_entity_poly.pdbx_strand_id
1 'polypeptide(L)'
;MAWPRFLQRGALLTSFSHHHLAVFLLTFFSYSLLHASRKTFSNVKVSISKQWTPNAFNTSLDLPAEIWSSNHLFPSTEEATLFLGTLDTVFLFSYAVGLFISGIIGDRLNLRWVLSFGMCSSAFVVFVFGTLTEWLHFYNKWFYCGLWIVNGLLQSTGWPCVVAVMGNWFGKA
;
A
#
# COMPACT_ATOMS: atom_id res chain seq x y z
N MET A 1 51.81 30.68 19.73
CA MET A 1 51.80 29.85 18.49
C MET A 1 51.09 28.55 18.82
N ALA A 2 49.82 28.41 18.42
CA ALA A 2 49.05 27.17 18.60
C ALA A 2 48.32 26.89 17.28
N TRP A 3 48.72 25.80 16.64
CA TRP A 3 48.22 25.35 15.34
C TRP A 3 46.80 24.78 15.47
N PRO A 4 45.88 25.04 14.52
CA PRO A 4 44.51 24.55 14.62
C PRO A 4 44.42 23.03 14.30
N ARG A 5 43.61 22.32 15.10
CA ARG A 5 43.33 20.89 15.05
C ARG A 5 42.48 20.48 13.82
N PHE A 6 42.97 20.71 12.60
CA PHE A 6 42.29 20.31 11.37
C PHE A 6 42.57 18.86 10.91
N LEU A 7 43.28 18.06 11.71
CA LEU A 7 43.69 16.69 11.36
C LEU A 7 42.96 15.62 12.19
N GLN A 8 41.64 15.69 12.24
CA GLN A 8 40.78 14.56 12.68
C GLN A 8 39.67 14.24 11.66
N ARG A 9 39.88 14.61 10.38
CA ARG A 9 39.01 14.25 9.25
C ARG A 9 39.35 12.88 8.64
N GLY A 10 39.98 11.99 9.41
CA GLY A 10 40.50 10.69 8.95
C GLY A 10 39.72 9.46 9.42
N ALA A 11 38.53 9.62 10.02
CA ALA A 11 37.73 8.52 10.56
C ALA A 11 36.34 8.38 9.92
N LEU A 12 36.12 8.93 8.73
CA LEU A 12 34.81 8.92 8.02
C LEU A 12 34.74 7.89 6.89
N LEU A 13 35.39 6.74 7.04
CA LEU A 13 35.05 5.56 6.26
C LEU A 13 34.78 4.44 7.26
N THR A 14 33.62 4.50 7.91
CA THR A 14 33.00 3.30 8.47
C THR A 14 32.99 2.26 7.36
N SER A 15 33.79 1.20 7.51
CA SER A 15 33.82 0.08 6.58
C SER A 15 32.37 -0.37 6.33
N PHE A 16 31.90 -0.18 5.10
CA PHE A 16 30.55 -0.57 4.69
C PHE A 16 30.44 -2.09 4.86
N SER A 17 29.95 -2.52 6.02
CA SER A 17 29.76 -3.93 6.33
C SER A 17 28.63 -4.49 5.45
N HIS A 18 28.68 -5.79 5.15
CA HIS A 18 27.59 -6.53 4.48
C HIS A 18 26.20 -6.25 5.08
N HIS A 19 26.14 -5.95 6.38
CA HIS A 19 24.90 -5.60 7.09
C HIS A 19 24.27 -4.28 6.60
N HIS A 20 25.08 -3.26 6.28
CA HIS A 20 24.57 -1.98 5.76
C HIS A 20 23.95 -2.17 4.37
N LEU A 21 24.61 -2.97 3.51
CA LEU A 21 24.08 -3.32 2.20
C LEU A 21 22.78 -4.13 2.31
N ALA A 22 22.74 -5.12 3.20
CA ALA A 22 21.55 -5.94 3.42
C ALA A 22 20.36 -5.11 3.91
N VAL A 23 20.56 -4.20 4.88
CA VAL A 23 19.51 -3.31 5.38
C VAL A 23 19.04 -2.35 4.29
N PHE A 24 19.95 -1.79 3.50
CA PHE A 24 19.62 -0.94 2.36
C PHE A 24 18.74 -1.65 1.34
N LEU A 25 19.17 -2.82 0.86
CA LEU A 25 18.40 -3.59 -0.12
C LEU A 25 17.04 -4.00 0.45
N LEU A 26 17.00 -4.52 1.68
CA LEU A 26 15.76 -4.97 2.30
C LEU A 26 14.73 -3.85 2.42
N THR A 27 15.14 -2.68 2.91
CA THR A 27 14.25 -1.53 3.05
C THR A 27 13.86 -0.92 1.71
N PHE A 28 14.78 -0.85 0.74
CA PHE A 28 14.49 -0.38 -0.62
C PHE A 28 13.45 -1.26 -1.30
N PHE A 29 13.64 -2.58 -1.30
CA PHE A 29 12.68 -3.51 -1.88
C PHE A 29 11.36 -3.52 -1.11
N SER A 30 11.40 -3.41 0.22
CA SER A 30 10.19 -3.31 1.04
C SER A 30 9.33 -2.10 0.64
N TYR A 31 9.95 -0.93 0.51
CA TYR A 31 9.25 0.27 0.07
C TYR A 31 8.78 0.16 -1.39
N SER A 32 9.61 -0.39 -2.27
CA SER A 32 9.28 -0.59 -3.68
C SER A 32 8.07 -1.50 -3.85
N LEU A 33 7.99 -2.60 -3.09
CA LEU A 33 6.87 -3.53 -3.13
C LEU A 33 5.59 -2.91 -2.56
N LEU A 34 5.67 -2.14 -1.47
CA LEU A 34 4.54 -1.36 -0.96
C LEU A 34 4.03 -0.36 -2.02
N HIS A 35 4.95 0.34 -2.70
CA HIS A 35 4.57 1.28 -3.75
C HIS A 35 3.96 0.56 -4.97
N ALA A 36 4.54 -0.56 -5.39
CA ALA A 36 4.00 -1.38 -6.46
C ALA A 36 2.57 -1.85 -6.14
N SER A 37 2.33 -2.33 -4.92
CA SER A 37 1.00 -2.74 -4.46
C SER A 37 -0.05 -1.63 -4.61
N ARG A 38 0.28 -0.38 -4.23
CA ARG A 38 -0.61 0.78 -4.44
C ARG A 38 -0.93 1.03 -5.91
N LYS A 39 0.08 0.91 -6.77
CA LYS A 39 -0.08 1.14 -8.21
C LYS A 39 -0.89 0.04 -8.89
N THR A 40 -0.81 -1.20 -8.40
CA THR A 40 -1.60 -2.32 -8.94
C THR A 40 -3.09 -2.01 -8.93
N PHE A 41 -3.62 -1.42 -7.85
CA PHE A 41 -5.05 -1.06 -7.78
C PHE A 41 -5.46 -0.13 -8.92
N SER A 42 -4.66 0.91 -9.20
CA SER A 42 -4.93 1.82 -10.31
C SER A 42 -4.93 1.14 -11.68
N ASN A 43 -4.08 0.12 -11.87
CA ASN A 43 -4.04 -0.63 -13.13
C ASN A 43 -5.26 -1.55 -13.31
N VAL A 44 -5.81 -2.08 -12.21
CA VAL A 44 -6.95 -3.02 -12.27
C VAL A 44 -8.31 -2.34 -12.21
N LYS A 45 -8.39 -1.02 -11.95
CA LYS A 45 -9.65 -0.26 -11.87
C LYS A 45 -10.56 -0.47 -13.08
N VAL A 46 -9.99 -0.47 -14.28
CA VAL A 46 -10.76 -0.65 -15.52
C VAL A 46 -11.37 -2.05 -15.58
N SER A 47 -10.62 -3.08 -15.18
CA SER A 47 -11.09 -4.45 -15.14
C SER A 47 -12.16 -4.65 -14.05
N ILE A 48 -11.94 -4.10 -12.86
CA ILE A 48 -12.90 -4.14 -11.75
C ILE A 48 -14.21 -3.45 -12.12
N SER A 49 -14.12 -2.25 -12.73
CA SER A 49 -15.30 -1.52 -13.19
C SER A 49 -16.12 -2.35 -14.18
N LYS A 50 -15.46 -2.98 -15.18
CA LYS A 50 -16.13 -3.89 -16.12
C LYS A 50 -16.77 -5.11 -15.45
N GLN A 51 -16.13 -5.68 -14.43
CA GLN A 51 -16.63 -6.84 -13.71
C GLN A 51 -17.82 -6.49 -12.79
N TRP A 52 -17.86 -5.28 -12.24
CA TRP A 52 -18.96 -4.78 -11.40
C TRP A 52 -20.15 -4.22 -12.20
N THR A 53 -19.97 -3.99 -13.51
CA THR A 53 -21.01 -3.52 -14.43
C THR A 53 -21.06 -4.39 -15.69
N PRO A 54 -21.51 -5.65 -15.59
CA PRO A 54 -21.70 -6.48 -16.78
C PRO A 54 -22.73 -5.81 -17.69
N ASN A 55 -22.29 -5.40 -18.87
CA ASN A 55 -23.16 -4.83 -19.89
C ASN A 55 -23.95 -5.96 -20.56
N ALA A 56 -25.28 -5.95 -20.43
CA ALA A 56 -26.16 -6.84 -21.19
C ALA A 56 -26.23 -6.41 -22.65
N PHE A 57 -25.16 -6.61 -23.42
CA PHE A 57 -25.20 -6.48 -24.88
C PHE A 57 -25.31 -7.87 -25.51
N ASN A 58 -26.54 -8.36 -25.63
CA ASN A 58 -26.86 -9.37 -26.65
C ASN A 58 -28.28 -9.12 -27.17
N THR A 59 -28.38 -8.51 -28.35
CA THR A 59 -29.64 -8.31 -29.09
C THR A 59 -29.79 -9.32 -30.23
N SER A 60 -29.10 -10.47 -30.24
CA SER A 60 -29.23 -11.34 -31.43
C SER A 60 -28.98 -12.84 -31.33
N LEU A 61 -28.50 -13.46 -30.24
CA LEU A 61 -28.44 -14.94 -30.19
C LEU A 61 -28.58 -15.46 -28.76
N ASP A 62 -29.44 -16.47 -28.59
CA ASP A 62 -29.65 -17.27 -27.38
C ASP A 62 -28.35 -17.91 -26.89
N LEU A 63 -27.57 -17.15 -26.12
CA LEU A 63 -26.54 -17.66 -25.24
C LEU A 63 -27.09 -17.58 -23.82
N PRO A 64 -26.91 -18.61 -22.97
CA PRO A 64 -27.36 -18.56 -21.59
C PRO A 64 -26.54 -17.50 -20.84
N ALA A 65 -27.08 -16.29 -20.79
CA ALA A 65 -26.52 -15.12 -20.10
C ALA A 65 -26.60 -15.22 -18.57
N GLU A 66 -27.04 -16.37 -18.05
CA GLU A 66 -27.49 -16.55 -16.66
C GLU A 66 -26.40 -16.98 -15.67
N ILE A 67 -25.15 -17.28 -16.10
CA ILE A 67 -24.12 -17.76 -15.15
C ILE A 67 -23.07 -16.68 -14.82
N TRP A 68 -22.90 -15.66 -15.66
CA TRP A 68 -21.89 -14.61 -15.48
C TRP A 68 -22.47 -13.23 -15.13
N SER A 69 -23.78 -13.18 -14.81
CA SER A 69 -24.58 -11.95 -14.63
C SER A 69 -25.10 -11.78 -13.20
N SER A 70 -24.36 -12.22 -12.17
CA SER A 70 -24.77 -12.05 -10.77
C SER A 70 -24.00 -10.95 -10.02
N ASN A 71 -22.90 -10.43 -10.58
CA ASN A 71 -22.05 -9.44 -9.91
C ASN A 71 -22.44 -7.99 -10.26
N HIS A 72 -23.71 -7.63 -10.10
CA HIS A 72 -24.17 -6.24 -10.26
C HIS A 72 -23.95 -5.43 -8.97
N LEU A 73 -22.75 -4.87 -8.82
CA LEU A 73 -22.48 -3.93 -7.72
C LEU A 73 -22.99 -2.52 -8.04
N PHE A 74 -23.00 -2.17 -9.32
CA PHE A 74 -23.46 -0.89 -9.83
C PHE A 74 -24.31 -1.05 -11.10
N PRO A 75 -25.31 -0.17 -11.29
CA PRO A 75 -26.15 -0.15 -12.49
C PRO A 75 -25.45 0.50 -13.69
N SER A 76 -24.42 1.32 -13.47
CA SER A 76 -23.71 2.04 -14.52
C SER A 76 -22.20 2.05 -14.30
N THR A 77 -21.43 2.05 -15.40
CA THR A 77 -19.96 2.17 -15.38
C THR A 77 -19.49 3.50 -14.77
N GLU A 78 -20.32 4.54 -14.88
CA GLU A 78 -20.05 5.84 -14.26
C GLU A 78 -20.08 5.74 -12.73
N GLU A 79 -21.10 5.12 -12.14
CA GLU A 79 -21.19 4.92 -10.69
C GLU A 79 -20.07 4.04 -10.15
N ALA A 80 -19.70 2.97 -10.86
CA ALA A 80 -18.57 2.12 -10.48
C ALA A 80 -17.25 2.90 -10.49
N THR A 81 -17.06 3.77 -11.48
CA THR A 81 -15.86 4.62 -11.59
C THR A 81 -15.81 5.66 -10.47
N LEU A 82 -16.94 6.29 -10.14
CA LEU A 82 -17.05 7.22 -9.01
C LEU A 82 -16.76 6.53 -7.67
N PHE A 83 -17.25 5.30 -7.49
CA PHE A 83 -16.96 4.53 -6.28
C PHE A 83 -15.48 4.15 -6.17
N LEU A 84 -14.85 3.69 -7.25
CA LEU A 84 -13.40 3.42 -7.28
C LEU A 84 -12.58 4.68 -6.94
N GLY A 85 -13.00 5.86 -7.44
CA GLY A 85 -12.39 7.13 -7.06
C GLY A 85 -12.62 7.50 -5.59
N THR A 86 -13.77 7.14 -5.03
CA THR A 86 -14.06 7.29 -3.60
C THR A 86 -13.12 6.42 -2.76
N LEU A 87 -12.85 5.18 -3.17
CA LEU A 87 -11.91 4.29 -2.49
C LEU A 87 -10.48 4.86 -2.48
N ASP A 88 -10.01 5.43 -3.59
CA ASP A 88 -8.71 6.14 -3.62
C ASP A 88 -8.68 7.32 -2.65
N THR A 89 -9.76 8.11 -2.62
CA THR A 89 -9.85 9.31 -1.78
C THR A 89 -9.79 8.92 -0.31
N VAL A 90 -10.55 7.91 0.08
CA VAL A 90 -10.59 7.38 1.45
C VAL A 90 -9.24 6.75 1.84
N PHE A 91 -8.59 6.04 0.91
CA PHE A 91 -7.24 5.52 1.10
C PHE A 91 -6.23 6.63 1.35
N LEU A 92 -6.21 7.67 0.51
CA LEU A 92 -5.27 8.79 0.65
C LEU A 92 -5.52 9.58 1.93
N PHE A 93 -6.79 9.79 2.30
CA PHE A 93 -7.16 10.47 3.54
C PHE A 93 -6.69 9.67 4.77
N SER A 94 -7.03 8.38 4.83
CA SER A 94 -6.60 7.50 5.92
C SER A 94 -5.09 7.34 5.98
N TYR A 95 -4.40 7.30 4.83
CA TYR A 95 -2.94 7.32 4.75
C TYR A 95 -2.35 8.60 5.35
N ALA A 96 -2.93 9.77 5.07
CA ALA A 96 -2.49 11.04 5.64
C ALA A 96 -2.63 11.07 7.17
N VAL A 97 -3.76 10.61 7.71
CA VAL A 97 -3.95 10.45 9.17
C VAL A 97 -2.95 9.46 9.74
N GLY A 98 -2.77 8.33 9.07
CA GLY A 98 -1.86 7.28 9.50
C GLY A 98 -0.39 7.70 9.48
N LEU A 99 0.01 8.68 8.65
CA LEU A 99 1.38 9.22 8.66
C LEU A 99 1.69 9.97 9.98
N PHE A 100 0.69 10.67 10.54
CA PHE A 100 0.85 11.35 11.82
C PHE A 100 1.00 10.33 12.96
N ILE A 101 0.13 9.31 12.96
CA ILE A 101 0.16 8.25 13.97
C ILE A 101 1.44 7.41 13.86
N SER A 102 1.86 7.06 12.64
CA SER A 102 3.03 6.23 12.40
C SER A 102 4.33 6.91 12.80
N GLY A 103 4.41 8.24 12.75
CA GLY A 103 5.51 9.00 13.33
C GLY A 103 5.65 8.75 14.84
N ILE A 104 4.55 8.89 15.59
CA ILE A 104 4.53 8.66 17.04
C ILE A 104 4.87 7.21 17.38
N ILE A 105 4.33 6.26 16.60
CA ILE A 105 4.59 4.82 16.78
C ILE A 105 6.06 4.49 16.48
N GLY A 106 6.64 5.09 15.45
CA GLY A 106 8.03 4.88 15.03
C GLY A 106 9.05 5.27 16.09
N ASP A 107 8.71 6.22 16.97
CA ASP A 107 9.57 6.65 18.07
C ASP A 107 9.50 5.70 19.29
N ARG A 108 8.40 4.96 19.45
CA ARG A 108 8.16 4.12 20.65
C ARG A 108 8.31 2.62 20.41
N LEU A 109 8.15 2.16 19.17
CA LEU A 109 8.21 0.76 18.82
C LEU A 109 9.43 0.43 17.97
N ASN A 110 9.80 -0.85 17.98
CA ASN A 110 10.83 -1.37 17.09
C ASN A 110 10.38 -1.25 15.62
N LEU A 111 11.08 -0.41 14.85
CA LEU A 111 10.74 -0.10 13.45
C LEU A 111 10.63 -1.33 12.54
N ARG A 112 11.43 -2.37 12.82
CA ARG A 112 11.40 -3.64 12.09
C ARG A 112 10.03 -4.32 12.21
N TRP A 113 9.51 -4.41 13.43
CA TRP A 113 8.21 -5.03 13.69
C TRP A 113 7.06 -4.21 13.10
N VAL A 114 7.13 -2.88 13.20
CA VAL A 114 6.12 -1.98 12.65
C VAL A 114 6.07 -2.10 11.12
N LEU A 115 7.23 -2.08 10.45
CA LEU A 115 7.31 -2.21 8.99
C LEU A 115 6.80 -3.58 8.51
N SER A 116 7.27 -4.67 9.12
CA SER A 116 6.82 -6.02 8.76
C SER A 116 5.32 -6.21 9.00
N PHE A 117 4.81 -5.73 10.13
CA PHE A 117 3.38 -5.79 10.43
C PHE A 117 2.56 -5.00 9.40
N GLY A 118 2.93 -3.75 9.09
CA GLY A 118 2.24 -2.93 8.09
C GLY A 118 2.25 -3.55 6.70
N MET A 119 3.37 -4.15 6.29
CA MET A 119 3.49 -4.85 5.00
C MET A 119 2.63 -6.12 4.94
N CYS A 120 2.74 -7.02 5.92
CA CYS A 120 1.97 -8.27 5.94
C CYS A 120 0.46 -8.02 6.04
N SER A 121 0.06 -7.09 6.90
CA SER A 121 -1.37 -6.76 7.09
C SER A 121 -1.95 -6.05 5.86
N SER A 122 -1.22 -5.12 5.21
CA SER A 122 -1.68 -4.51 3.96
C SER A 122 -1.84 -5.53 2.83
N ALA A 123 -0.90 -6.49 2.70
CA ALA A 123 -1.01 -7.58 1.74
C ALA A 123 -2.23 -8.46 2.03
N PHE A 124 -2.50 -8.77 3.30
CA PHE A 124 -3.69 -9.49 3.71
C PHE A 124 -4.98 -8.74 3.34
N VAL A 125 -5.05 -7.44 3.59
CA VAL A 125 -6.22 -6.63 3.23
C VAL A 125 -6.46 -6.62 1.72
N VAL A 126 -5.41 -6.49 0.90
CA VAL A 126 -5.52 -6.57 -0.56
C VAL A 126 -5.94 -7.97 -1.03
N PHE A 127 -5.45 -9.03 -0.37
CA PHE A 127 -5.89 -10.41 -0.64
C PHE A 127 -7.37 -10.62 -0.31
N VAL A 128 -7.84 -10.10 0.83
CA VAL A 128 -9.27 -10.13 1.20
C VAL A 128 -10.09 -9.38 0.14
N PHE A 129 -9.66 -8.18 -0.26
CA PHE A 129 -10.31 -7.37 -1.27
C PHE A 129 -10.39 -8.04 -2.65
N GLY A 130 -9.34 -8.75 -3.08
CA GLY A 130 -9.28 -9.32 -4.42
C GLY A 130 -9.85 -10.73 -4.51
N THR A 131 -9.43 -11.60 -3.59
CA THR A 131 -9.70 -13.04 -3.67
C THR A 131 -10.96 -13.41 -2.88
N LEU A 132 -11.06 -12.99 -1.62
CA LEU A 132 -12.16 -13.45 -0.76
C LEU A 132 -13.50 -12.84 -1.15
N THR A 133 -13.56 -11.54 -1.50
CA THR A 133 -14.85 -10.95 -1.89
C THR A 133 -15.39 -11.54 -3.19
N GLU A 134 -14.50 -11.94 -4.10
CA GLU A 134 -14.90 -12.60 -5.35
C GLU A 134 -15.35 -14.04 -5.10
N TRP A 135 -14.62 -14.82 -4.30
CA TRP A 135 -14.98 -16.21 -4.01
C TRP A 135 -16.28 -16.35 -3.20
N LEU A 136 -16.54 -15.41 -2.30
CA LEU A 136 -17.73 -15.41 -1.44
C LEU A 136 -18.89 -14.63 -2.05
N HIS A 137 -18.73 -14.04 -3.24
CA HIS A 137 -19.68 -13.12 -3.87
C HIS A 137 -20.24 -12.05 -2.90
N PHE A 138 -19.41 -11.60 -1.97
CA PHE A 138 -19.82 -10.65 -0.93
C PHE A 138 -19.50 -9.22 -1.37
N TYR A 139 -20.50 -8.55 -1.93
CA TYR A 139 -20.35 -7.22 -2.51
C TYR A 139 -21.04 -6.15 -1.66
N ASN A 140 -20.31 -5.59 -0.69
CA ASN A 140 -20.82 -4.51 0.17
C ASN A 140 -19.93 -3.26 0.07
N LYS A 141 -20.50 -2.14 -0.39
CA LYS A 141 -19.81 -0.85 -0.58
C LYS A 141 -19.11 -0.37 0.70
N TRP A 142 -19.76 -0.51 1.85
CA TRP A 142 -19.20 -0.09 3.15
C TRP A 142 -18.03 -0.95 3.59
N PHE A 143 -18.11 -2.26 3.32
CA PHE A 143 -17.02 -3.19 3.61
C PHE A 143 -15.78 -2.85 2.77
N TYR A 144 -15.95 -2.57 1.47
CA TYR A 144 -14.86 -2.12 0.61
C TYR A 144 -14.23 -0.82 1.09
N CYS A 145 -15.04 0.18 1.49
CA CYS A 145 -14.51 1.40 2.10
C CYS A 145 -13.72 1.10 3.38
N GLY A 146 -14.23 0.23 4.26
CA GLY A 146 -13.54 -0.18 5.48
C GLY A 146 -12.18 -0.83 5.21
N LEU A 147 -12.11 -1.76 4.24
CA LEU A 147 -10.86 -2.38 3.81
C LEU A 147 -9.86 -1.33 3.32
N TRP A 148 -10.31 -0.36 2.52
CA TRP A 148 -9.43 0.69 1.98
C TRP A 148 -8.95 1.69 3.04
N ILE A 149 -9.76 1.99 4.06
CA ILE A 149 -9.33 2.77 5.23
C ILE A 149 -8.21 2.03 5.98
N VAL A 150 -8.45 0.75 6.29
CA VAL A 150 -7.47 -0.06 7.02
C VAL A 150 -6.19 -0.21 6.20
N ASN A 151 -6.30 -0.46 4.89
CA ASN A 151 -5.15 -0.52 4.00
C ASN A 151 -4.34 0.79 3.99
N GLY A 152 -5.01 1.94 3.95
CA GLY A 152 -4.37 3.26 3.99
C GLY A 152 -3.59 3.50 5.28
N LEU A 153 -4.20 3.20 6.43
CA LEU A 153 -3.56 3.29 7.76
C LEU A 153 -2.37 2.34 7.92
N LEU A 154 -2.45 1.13 7.38
CA LEU A 154 -1.35 0.17 7.48
C LEU A 154 -0.18 0.56 6.58
N GLN A 155 -0.46 1.01 5.36
CA GLN A 155 0.57 1.41 4.40
C GLN A 155 1.25 2.73 4.75
N SER A 156 0.61 3.62 5.52
CA SER A 156 1.23 4.87 5.99
C SER A 156 2.40 4.66 6.94
N THR A 157 2.53 3.46 7.53
CA THR A 157 3.68 3.12 8.38
C THR A 157 4.97 2.93 7.58
N GLY A 158 4.89 2.58 6.30
CA GLY A 158 6.04 2.18 5.50
C GLY A 158 7.08 3.29 5.32
N TRP A 159 6.64 4.49 4.90
CA TRP A 159 7.57 5.58 4.59
C TRP A 159 8.35 6.08 5.82
N PRO A 160 7.69 6.45 6.94
CA PRO A 160 8.42 6.90 8.14
C PRO A 160 9.33 5.83 8.71
N CYS A 161 8.91 4.55 8.69
CA CYS A 161 9.74 3.46 9.19
C CYS A 161 11.00 3.26 8.35
N VAL A 162 10.91 3.29 7.02
CA VAL A 162 12.07 3.12 6.14
C VAL A 162 13.04 4.29 6.29
N VAL A 163 12.53 5.53 6.36
CA VAL A 163 13.36 6.73 6.57
C VAL A 163 14.08 6.67 7.92
N ALA A 164 13.39 6.26 8.99
CA ALA A 164 14.00 6.16 10.31
C ALA A 164 14.99 4.97 10.42
N VAL A 165 14.73 3.83 9.75
CA VAL A 165 15.73 2.75 9.65
C VAL A 165 16.98 3.22 8.92
N MET A 166 16.84 3.98 7.83
CA MET A 166 17.97 4.58 7.12
C MET A 166 18.75 5.55 8.00
N GLY A 167 18.07 6.46 8.71
CA GLY A 167 18.70 7.40 9.62
C GLY A 167 19.47 6.72 10.76
N ASN A 168 18.96 5.60 11.27
CA ASN A 168 19.61 4.83 12.34
C ASN A 168 20.87 4.08 11.86
N TRP A 169 20.91 3.61 10.61
CA TRP A 169 22.04 2.85 10.07
C TRP A 169 23.09 3.70 9.36
N PHE A 170 22.70 4.81 8.74
CA PHE A 170 23.60 5.66 7.96
C PHE A 170 23.93 7.00 8.64
N GLY A 171 23.32 7.28 9.80
CA GLY A 171 23.63 8.45 10.63
C GLY A 171 23.18 9.78 10.01
N LYS A 172 23.35 10.85 10.79
CA LYS A 172 23.27 12.23 10.30
C LYS A 172 24.67 12.65 9.84
N ALA A 173 24.76 13.17 8.63
CA ALA A 173 25.98 13.82 8.11
C ALA A 173 26.27 15.13 8.87
#